data_AF-D7MWP1-F1
#
_entry.id   AF-D7MWP1-F1
#
_cell.length_a   1.000
_cell.length_b   1.000
_cell.length_c   1.000
_cell.angle_alpha   90.00
_cell.angle_beta   90.00
_cell.angle_gamma   90.00
#
_symmetry.space_group_name_H-M   'P 1'
#
loop_
_entity.id
_entity.type
_entity.pdbx_description
1 polymer ?
#
loop_
_entity_poly.entity_id
_entity_poly.type
_entity_poly.pdbx_seq_one_letter_code
_entity_poly.pdbx_strand_id
1 'polypeptide(L)'
;VLTFCCDPIPVFKNLTQLSIKTGPELGWESLPGLLNKSPLLETLFLKVINETSVPPQVERRFECGGGADEDRKTLMEQVKHFLEEMKLEE
;
A
#
# COMPACT_ATOMS: atom_id res chain seq x y z
N VAL A 1 -21.33 24.57 -3.96
CA VAL A 1 -19.96 24.32 -3.43
C VAL A 1 -20.02 23.06 -2.59
N LEU A 2 -19.51 21.95 -3.11
CA LEU A 2 -19.22 20.75 -2.30
C LEU A 2 -17.87 21.02 -1.66
N THR A 3 -17.87 21.56 -0.45
CA THR A 3 -16.65 21.65 0.36
C THR A 3 -16.21 20.23 0.66
N PHE A 4 -15.20 19.79 -0.08
CA PHE A 4 -14.43 18.59 0.18
C PHE A 4 -13.96 18.66 1.64
N CYS A 5 -14.61 17.93 2.54
CA CYS A 5 -14.12 17.70 3.90
C CYS A 5 -12.96 16.70 3.77
N CYS A 6 -11.85 17.17 3.22
CA CYS A 6 -10.60 16.43 3.19
C CYS A 6 -9.94 16.62 4.55
N ASP A 7 -10.45 15.93 5.56
CA ASP A 7 -9.67 15.70 6.75
C ASP A 7 -8.35 15.03 6.31
N PRO A 8 -7.18 15.57 6.68
CA PRO A 8 -5.92 14.97 6.31
C PRO A 8 -5.86 13.53 6.82
N ILE A 9 -5.29 12.62 6.03
CA ILE A 9 -5.09 11.22 6.43
C ILE A 9 -4.51 11.20 7.87
N PRO A 10 -5.24 10.61 8.84
CA PRO A 10 -4.83 10.65 10.23
C PRO A 10 -3.51 9.90 10.42
N VAL A 11 -2.73 10.28 11.43
CA VAL A 11 -1.49 9.59 11.76
C VAL A 11 -1.82 8.31 12.53
N PHE A 12 -1.46 7.17 11.97
CA PHE A 12 -1.65 5.86 12.56
C PHE A 12 -0.42 5.49 13.40
N LYS A 13 -0.30 6.10 14.58
CA LYS A 13 0.88 5.95 15.45
C LYS A 13 1.15 4.53 15.93
N ASN A 14 0.12 3.68 16.00
CA ASN A 14 0.22 2.30 16.53
C ASN A 14 -0.05 1.23 15.46
N LEU A 15 -0.09 1.61 14.19
CA LEU A 15 -0.39 0.68 13.11
C LEU A 15 0.89 -0.03 12.70
N THR A 16 0.99 -1.30 13.12
CA THR A 16 2.14 -2.18 12.85
C THR A 16 1.92 -3.07 11.64
N GLN A 17 0.67 -3.39 11.35
CA GLN A 17 0.29 -4.27 10.24
C GLN A 17 -0.80 -3.59 9.42
N LEU A 18 -0.59 -3.53 8.11
CA LEU A 18 -1.56 -2.98 7.15
C LEU A 18 -1.86 -4.05 6.10
N SER A 19 -3.12 -4.42 5.95
CA SER A 19 -3.57 -5.31 4.89
C SER A 19 -4.56 -4.58 3.99
N ILE A 20 -4.27 -4.55 2.70
CA ILE A 20 -5.10 -3.89 1.69
C ILE A 20 -5.49 -4.93 0.66
N LYS A 21 -6.80 -5.05 0.48
CA LYS A 21 -7.43 -5.94 -0.48
C LYS A 21 -8.11 -5.08 -1.52
N THR A 22 -7.74 -5.20 -2.79
CA THR A 22 -8.29 -4.34 -3.83
C THR A 22 -8.34 -5.02 -5.20
N GLY A 23 -9.15 -4.47 -6.10
CA GLY A 23 -9.17 -4.85 -7.51
C GLY A 23 -8.01 -4.22 -8.31
N PRO A 24 -7.79 -4.69 -9.55
CA PRO A 24 -6.71 -4.23 -10.43
C PRO A 24 -6.87 -2.74 -10.82
N GLU A 25 -8.10 -2.23 -10.84
CA GLU A 25 -8.41 -0.87 -11.31
C GLU A 25 -8.24 0.22 -10.23
N LEU A 26 -7.87 -0.12 -8.98
CA LEU A 26 -7.93 0.85 -7.90
C LEU A 26 -6.69 1.76 -7.82
N GLY A 27 -6.97 3.05 -7.60
CA GLY A 27 -5.97 4.11 -7.47
C GLY A 27 -5.11 3.98 -6.20
N TRP A 28 -3.88 3.51 -6.37
CA TRP A 28 -2.89 3.37 -5.29
C TRP A 28 -2.21 4.69 -4.88
N GLU A 29 -2.66 5.83 -5.42
CA GLU A 29 -2.09 7.15 -5.14
C GLU A 29 -2.13 7.56 -3.66
N SER A 30 -3.09 7.04 -2.89
CA SER A 30 -3.20 7.31 -1.45
C SER A 30 -2.33 6.41 -0.57
N LEU A 31 -1.83 5.30 -1.11
CA LEU A 31 -1.00 4.33 -0.39
C LEU A 31 0.30 4.96 0.19
N PRO A 32 1.13 5.70 -0.59
CA PRO A 32 2.32 6.33 -0.02
C PRO A 32 1.98 7.36 1.07
N GLY A 33 0.84 8.05 0.94
CA GLY A 33 0.35 8.96 1.99
C GLY A 33 0.03 8.22 3.29
N LEU A 34 -0.61 7.05 3.18
CA LEU A 34 -0.95 6.19 4.32
C LEU A 34 0.29 5.58 5.00
N LEU A 35 1.26 5.11 4.21
CA LEU A 35 2.53 4.58 4.72
C LEU A 35 3.33 5.65 5.46
N ASN A 36 3.39 6.88 4.93
CA ASN A 36 4.06 7.99 5.59
C ASN A 36 3.37 8.40 6.91
N LYS A 37 2.07 8.18 7.02
CA LYS A 37 1.29 8.42 8.24
C LYS A 37 1.35 7.26 9.24
N SER A 38 2.07 6.17 8.95
CA SER A 38 2.15 4.95 9.77
C SER A 38 3.60 4.67 10.19
N PRO A 39 4.15 5.40 11.17
CA PRO A 39 5.57 5.34 11.52
C PRO A 39 6.03 4.03 12.16
N LEU A 40 5.11 3.24 12.74
CA LEU A 40 5.40 1.94 13.36
C LEU A 40 5.04 0.76 12.45
N LEU A 41 4.78 1.00 11.16
CA LEU A 41 4.39 -0.05 10.24
C LEU A 41 5.56 -1.03 10.05
N GLU A 42 5.38 -2.27 10.47
CA GLU A 42 6.33 -3.37 10.34
C GLU A 42 6.01 -4.25 9.14
N THR A 43 4.72 -4.39 8.79
CA THR A 43 4.29 -5.29 7.72
C THR A 43 3.18 -4.70 6.87
N LEU A 44 3.37 -4.72 5.56
CA LEU A 44 2.36 -4.37 4.56
C LEU A 44 1.99 -5.62 3.75
N PHE A 45 0.70 -5.94 3.72
CA PHE A 45 0.13 -7.00 2.90
C PHE A 45 -0.73 -6.38 1.80
N LEU A 46 -0.36 -6.64 0.56
CA LEU A 46 -1.08 -6.19 -0.61
C LEU A 46 -1.68 -7.40 -1.31
N LYS A 47 -3.01 -7.44 -1.38
CA LYS A 47 -3.77 -8.50 -2.03
C LYS A 47 -4.60 -7.93 -3.17
N VAL A 48 -4.26 -8.33 -4.40
CA VAL A 48 -5.04 -7.97 -5.58
C VAL A 48 -6.02 -9.09 -5.89
N ILE A 49 -7.31 -8.75 -6.06
CA ILE A 49 -8.36 -9.66 -6.50
C ILE A 49 -8.77 -9.28 -7.91
N ASN A 50 -8.48 -10.13 -8.88
CA ASN A 50 -9.12 -10.02 -10.19
C ASN A 50 -10.42 -10.84 -10.10
N GLU A 51 -11.58 -10.20 -10.27
CA GLU A 51 -12.89 -10.86 -10.16
C GLU A 51 -13.09 -12.00 -11.18
N THR A 52 -12.21 -12.13 -12.17
CA THR A 52 -12.40 -13.01 -13.33
C THR A 52 -11.60 -14.31 -13.32
N SER A 53 -10.78 -14.59 -12.31
CA SER A 53 -9.83 -15.71 -12.45
C SER A 53 -9.67 -16.57 -11.19
N VAL A 54 -9.72 -17.87 -11.42
CA VAL A 54 -9.53 -18.93 -10.43
C VAL A 54 -8.19 -19.61 -10.78
N PRO A 55 -7.05 -19.32 -10.10
CA PRO A 55 -6.76 -18.16 -9.26
C PRO A 55 -5.53 -17.34 -9.76
N PRO A 56 -5.56 -16.00 -9.71
CA PRO A 56 -4.37 -15.17 -9.58
C PRO A 56 -4.59 -14.30 -8.34
N GLN A 57 -4.39 -14.92 -7.18
CA GLN A 57 -4.31 -14.16 -5.93
C GLN A 57 -2.88 -13.69 -5.81
N VAL A 58 -2.55 -12.54 -6.41
CA VAL A 58 -1.24 -11.94 -6.22
C VAL A 58 -1.24 -11.27 -4.85
N GLU A 59 -0.67 -11.98 -3.88
CA GLU A 59 -0.40 -11.48 -2.55
C GLU A 59 1.09 -11.18 -2.44
N ARG A 60 1.43 -9.93 -2.13
CA ARG A 60 2.81 -9.53 -1.86
C ARG A 60 2.89 -8.97 -0.44
N ARG A 61 3.74 -9.59 0.36
CA ARG A 61 4.11 -9.13 1.69
C ARG A 61 5.38 -8.29 1.58
N PHE A 62 5.34 -7.12 2.17
CA PHE A 62 6.51 -6.26 2.34
C PHE A 62 6.78 -6.13 3.84
N GLU A 63 8.00 -6.41 4.23
CA GLU A 63 8.46 -6.31 5.62
C GLU A 63 9.29 -5.03 5.74
N CYS A 64 8.89 -4.13 6.64
CA CYS A 64 9.65 -2.94 6.98
C CYS A 64 10.63 -3.36 8.09
N GLY A 65 11.87 -3.66 7.70
CA GLY A 65 12.95 -3.93 8.64
C GLY A 65 13.07 -2.78 9.63
N GLY A 66 12.96 -3.08 10.92
CA GLY A 66 12.96 -2.07 11.98
C GLY A 66 14.33 -1.42 12.15
N GLY A 67 14.61 -0.37 11.38
CA GLY A 67 15.74 0.54 11.62
C GLY A 67 16.26 1.22 10.36
N ALA A 68 16.34 2.55 10.40
CA ALA A 68 16.80 3.51 9.37
C ALA A 68 15.75 3.97 8.34
N ASP A 69 15.75 5.28 8.08
CA ASP A 69 14.86 5.95 7.09
C ASP A 69 15.06 5.40 5.66
N GLU A 70 16.20 4.75 5.39
CA GLU A 70 16.50 4.03 4.14
C GLU A 70 15.60 2.80 3.91
N ASP A 71 15.30 2.02 4.94
CA ASP A 71 14.44 0.82 4.81
C ASP A 71 13.02 1.20 4.39
N ARG A 72 12.51 2.31 4.92
CA ARG A 72 11.19 2.82 4.56
C ARG A 72 11.16 3.38 3.13
N LYS A 73 12.23 4.06 2.70
CA LYS A 73 12.37 4.52 1.31
C LYS A 73 12.43 3.34 0.35
N THR A 74 13.19 2.31 0.69
CA THR A 74 13.30 1.06 -0.07
C THR A 74 11.95 0.34 -0.15
N LEU A 75 11.21 0.26 0.95
CA LEU A 75 9.86 -0.29 0.98
C LEU A 75 8.92 0.49 0.04
N MET A 76 8.94 1.83 0.07
CA MET A 76 8.13 2.64 -0.84
C MET A 76 8.47 2.40 -2.31
N GLU A 77 9.75 2.29 -2.66
CA GLU A 77 10.20 1.98 -4.02
C GLU A 77 9.77 0.57 -4.45
N GLN A 78 9.92 -0.44 -3.57
CA GLN A 78 9.50 -1.82 -3.83
C GLN A 78 7.98 -1.92 -4.03
N VAL A 79 7.20 -1.24 -3.19
CA VAL A 79 5.75 -1.18 -3.29
C VAL A 79 5.36 -0.47 -4.59
N LYS A 80 5.99 0.67 -4.91
CA LYS A 80 5.73 1.39 -6.16
C LYS A 80 6.01 0.51 -7.39
N HIS A 81 7.16 -0.15 -7.43
CA HIS A 81 7.53 -1.04 -8.54
C HIS A 81 6.54 -2.20 -8.68
N PHE A 82 6.13 -2.82 -7.57
CA PHE A 82 5.09 -3.86 -7.61
C PHE A 82 3.78 -3.35 -8.21
N LEU A 83 3.37 -2.14 -7.84
CA LEU A 83 2.14 -1.55 -8.36
C LEU A 83 2.25 -1.19 -9.84
N GLU A 84 3.42 -0.77 -10.32
CA GLU A 84 3.66 -0.55 -11.75
C GLU A 84 3.67 -1.87 -12.53
N GLU A 85 4.31 -2.92 -12.00
CA GLU A 85 4.30 -4.28 -12.56
C GLU A 85 2.86 -4.79 -12.75
N MET A 86 2.02 -4.63 -11.72
CA MET A 86 0.62 -5.06 -11.76
C MET A 86 -0.28 -4.19 -12.66
N LYS A 87 0.10 -2.94 -12.92
CA LYS A 87 -0.60 -2.06 -13.88
C LYS A 87 -0.22 -2.33 -15.34
N LEU A 88 0.93 -2.98 -15.56
CA LEU A 88 1.48 -3.26 -16.89
C LEU A 88 1.00 -4.60 -17.46
N GLU A 89 0.33 -5.43 -16.65
CA GLU A 89 -0.47 -6.57 -17.11
C GLU A 89 -1.81 -6.07 -17.70
N GLU A 90 -1.74 -5.33 -18.81
CA GLU A 90 -2.87 -5.06 -19.72
C GLU A 90 -2.66 -5.76 -21.08
#